data_AF-A0ABD2QVF9-F1
#
_entry.id   AF-A0ABD2QVF9-F1
#
_cell.length_a   1.000
_cell.length_b   1.000
_cell.length_c   1.000
_cell.angle_alpha   90.00
_cell.angle_beta   90.00
_cell.angle_gamma   90.00
#
_symmetry.space_group_name_H-M   'P 1'
#
loop_
_entity.id
_entity.type
_entity.pdbx_description
1 polymer ?
#
loop_
_entity_poly.entity_id
_entity_poly.type
_entity_poly.pdbx_seq_one_letter_code
_entity_poly.pdbx_strand_id
1 'polypeptide(L)'
;MGNQNMDDFLILYIFGIAFMGMFLRCFGSVGVNWGTMATRQLPPNSVVKMLIENGFDKVKLFEADEVILNALIGTEIEVMLAIPNYMLEDFSSNPIIADSWVEANVSAYAYPHGVKIRYVAVGNEPFLRTYNGTYLQYILPALKNVQEAINKAGLGAKVKATIPFNADIYFSPESNQVPSAGDFRPEVRDLTLQIVQYLYSNDA
;
A
#
# COMPACT_ATOMS: atom_id res chain seq x y z
N MET A 1 57.89 -13.20 -14.51
CA MET A 1 57.52 -13.39 -13.09
C MET A 1 56.71 -12.20 -12.51
N GLY A 2 56.09 -11.33 -13.33
CA GLY A 2 55.44 -10.09 -12.83
C GLY A 2 53.91 -10.01 -12.92
N ASN A 3 53.21 -10.99 -13.52
CA ASN A 3 51.76 -10.87 -13.78
C ASN A 3 50.86 -11.52 -12.72
N GLN A 4 51.28 -12.64 -12.13
CA GLN A 4 50.40 -13.38 -11.21
C GLN A 4 50.01 -12.56 -9.97
N ASN A 5 50.96 -11.82 -9.39
CA ASN A 5 50.67 -10.99 -8.22
C ASN A 5 49.65 -9.88 -8.51
N MET A 6 49.65 -9.29 -9.71
CA MET A 6 48.72 -8.21 -10.05
C MET A 6 47.30 -8.75 -10.31
N ASP A 7 47.21 -9.92 -10.95
CA ASP A 7 45.96 -10.63 -11.17
C ASP A 7 45.33 -11.08 -9.84
N ASP A 8 46.14 -11.58 -8.90
CA ASP A 8 45.70 -11.99 -7.56
C ASP A 8 45.17 -10.79 -6.74
N PHE A 9 45.82 -9.62 -6.84
CA PHE A 9 45.34 -8.39 -6.20
C PHE A 9 44.01 -7.89 -6.78
N LEU A 10 43.85 -7.97 -8.10
CA LEU A 10 42.61 -7.62 -8.80
C LEU A 10 41.45 -8.56 -8.41
N ILE A 11 41.73 -9.86 -8.31
CA ILE A 11 40.75 -10.85 -7.87
C ILE A 11 40.33 -10.57 -6.41
N LEU A 12 41.29 -10.32 -5.51
CA LEU A 12 40.98 -9.98 -4.11
C LEU A 12 40.15 -8.70 -4.00
N TYR A 13 40.44 -7.69 -4.82
CA TYR A 13 39.70 -6.43 -4.84
C TYR A 13 38.25 -6.60 -5.33
N ILE A 14 38.06 -7.38 -6.40
CA ILE A 14 36.72 -7.70 -6.92
C ILE A 14 35.92 -8.54 -5.91
N PHE A 15 36.55 -9.53 -5.27
CA PHE A 15 35.92 -10.29 -4.19
C PHE A 15 35.59 -9.40 -2.99
N GLY A 16 36.45 -8.45 -2.63
CA GLY A 16 36.18 -7.46 -1.57
C GLY A 16 34.97 -6.59 -1.87
N ILE A 17 34.82 -6.09 -3.11
CA ILE A 17 33.65 -5.32 -3.54
C ILE A 17 32.38 -6.20 -3.56
N ALA A 18 32.48 -7.43 -4.08
CA ALA A 18 31.34 -8.36 -4.12
C ALA A 18 30.87 -8.76 -2.70
N PHE A 19 31.81 -8.98 -1.79
CA PHE A 19 31.55 -9.31 -0.39
C PHE A 19 30.96 -8.11 0.37
N MET A 20 31.46 -6.89 0.13
CA MET A 20 30.88 -5.63 0.64
C MET A 20 29.45 -5.39 0.10
N GLY A 21 29.19 -5.73 -1.17
CA GLY A 21 27.86 -5.70 -1.78
C GLY A 21 26.88 -6.70 -1.17
N MET A 22 27.38 -7.83 -0.63
CA MET A 22 26.59 -8.85 0.07
C MET A 22 26.14 -8.41 1.47
N PHE A 23 26.89 -7.53 2.14
CA PHE A 23 26.52 -7.00 3.47
C PHE A 23 25.52 -5.83 3.42
N LEU A 24 25.19 -5.29 2.24
CA LEU A 24 24.38 -4.07 2.11
C LEU A 24 22.88 -4.28 1.88
N ARG A 25 22.33 -5.48 2.07
CA ARG A 25 20.89 -5.70 1.84
C ARG A 25 20.20 -6.58 2.86
N CYS A 26 20.16 -6.10 4.10
CA CYS A 26 18.98 -6.27 4.94
C CYS A 26 18.42 -4.88 5.28
N PHE A 27 17.96 -4.16 4.25
CA PHE A 27 17.07 -3.04 4.51
C PHE A 27 15.69 -3.64 4.76
N GLY A 28 15.35 -3.86 6.03
CA GLY A 28 13.94 -3.93 6.41
C GLY A 28 13.31 -2.62 5.98
N SER A 29 12.36 -2.65 5.05
CA SER A 29 11.60 -1.46 4.71
C SER A 29 10.62 -1.16 5.84
N VAL A 30 10.56 0.11 6.24
CA VAL A 30 9.64 0.60 7.27
C VAL A 30 8.80 1.70 6.65
N GLY A 31 7.49 1.55 6.76
CA GLY A 31 6.53 2.58 6.35
C GLY A 31 5.97 3.35 7.54
N VAL A 32 5.42 4.53 7.26
CA VAL A 32 4.71 5.34 8.25
C VAL A 32 3.29 5.65 7.80
N ASN A 33 2.40 5.80 8.77
CA ASN A 33 1.06 6.35 8.56
C ASN A 33 1.13 7.87 8.72
N TRP A 34 0.83 8.63 7.67
CA TRP A 34 0.77 10.10 7.74
C TRP A 34 -0.69 10.53 7.86
N GLY A 35 -1.11 10.80 9.10
CA GLY A 35 -2.42 11.36 9.41
C GLY A 35 -2.43 12.89 9.39
N THR A 36 -3.55 13.47 8.97
CA THR A 36 -3.78 14.92 8.88
C THR A 36 -4.67 15.46 10.02
N MET A 37 -5.22 14.58 10.86
CA MET A 37 -6.06 14.96 12.02
C MET A 37 -5.21 15.53 13.17
N ALA A 38 -4.67 16.73 12.97
CA ALA A 38 -3.84 17.43 13.94
C ALA A 38 -4.19 18.93 13.98
N THR A 39 -4.15 19.53 15.17
CA THR A 39 -4.41 20.97 15.35
C THR A 39 -3.29 21.86 14.80
N ARG A 40 -2.08 21.32 14.64
CA ARG A 40 -0.91 21.99 14.05
C ARG A 40 -0.17 21.02 13.15
N GLN A 41 -0.45 21.09 11.86
CA GLN A 41 0.25 20.28 10.86
C GLN A 41 1.60 20.91 10.52
N LEU A 42 2.61 20.07 10.32
CA LEU A 42 3.87 20.50 9.72
C LEU A 42 3.69 20.67 8.20
N PRO A 43 4.41 21.61 7.55
CA PRO A 43 4.37 21.73 6.10
C PRO A 43 4.73 20.41 5.41
N PRO A 44 3.99 19.95 4.38
CA PRO A 44 4.24 18.65 3.75
C PRO A 44 5.67 18.42 3.26
N ASN A 45 6.30 19.42 2.65
CA ASN A 45 7.71 19.33 2.23
C ASN A 45 8.67 19.08 3.40
N SER A 46 8.39 19.64 4.58
CA SER A 46 9.18 19.40 5.79
C SER A 46 9.01 17.96 6.29
N VAL A 47 7.79 17.43 6.21
CA VAL A 47 7.51 16.02 6.57
C VAL A 47 8.21 15.09 5.59
N VAL A 48 8.07 15.30 4.28
CA VAL A 48 8.74 14.50 3.24
C VAL A 48 10.26 14.52 3.43
N LYS A 49 10.85 15.70 3.66
CA LYS A 49 12.28 15.82 3.97
C LYS A 49 12.66 15.00 5.20
N MET A 50 11.91 15.12 6.29
CA MET A 50 12.13 14.32 7.50
C MET A 50 12.04 12.82 7.21
N LEU A 51 11.07 12.36 6.41
CA LEU A 51 10.95 10.95 6.04
C LEU A 51 12.19 10.44 5.31
N ILE A 52 12.65 11.20 4.31
CA ILE A 52 13.87 10.86 3.54
C ILE A 52 15.11 10.84 4.44
N GLU A 53 15.30 11.88 5.27
CA GLU A 53 16.46 11.99 6.16
C GLU A 53 16.52 10.88 7.22
N ASN A 54 15.36 10.30 7.57
CA ASN A 54 15.27 9.18 8.52
C ASN A 54 15.17 7.80 7.83
N GLY A 55 15.31 7.74 6.50
CA GLY A 55 15.34 6.49 5.75
C GLY A 55 13.99 5.79 5.58
N PHE A 56 12.88 6.49 5.78
CA PHE A 56 11.56 5.96 5.46
C PHE A 56 11.33 5.97 3.95
N ASP A 57 10.95 4.83 3.41
CA ASP A 57 10.75 4.62 1.96
C ASP A 57 9.29 4.32 1.59
N LYS A 58 8.38 4.31 2.58
CA LYS A 58 6.94 4.03 2.38
C LYS A 58 6.07 4.93 3.25
N VAL A 59 4.92 5.36 2.71
CA VAL A 59 3.91 6.10 3.46
C VAL A 59 2.50 5.64 3.10
N LYS A 60 1.64 5.52 4.12
CA LYS A 60 0.19 5.40 3.94
C LYS A 60 -0.47 6.75 4.24
N LEU A 61 -1.22 7.26 3.27
CA LEU A 61 -2.10 8.42 3.40
C LEU A 61 -3.54 7.93 3.60
N PHE A 62 -4.29 8.58 4.50
CA PHE A 62 -5.68 8.22 4.77
C PHE A 62 -6.68 8.87 3.80
N GLU A 63 -6.22 9.87 3.04
CA GLU A 63 -6.99 10.64 2.06
C GLU A 63 -6.06 11.09 0.93
N ALA A 64 -6.63 11.43 -0.22
CA ALA A 64 -5.91 11.96 -1.37
C ALA A 64 -5.72 13.48 -1.28
N ASP A 65 -4.89 13.91 -0.33
CA ASP A 65 -4.57 15.33 -0.15
C ASP A 65 -3.59 15.80 -1.24
N GLU A 66 -4.02 16.74 -2.07
CA GLU A 66 -3.24 17.30 -3.18
C GLU A 66 -1.95 17.97 -2.71
N VAL A 67 -1.93 18.65 -1.56
CA VAL A 67 -0.73 19.34 -1.06
C VAL A 67 0.32 18.33 -0.63
N ILE A 68 -0.10 17.24 0.01
CA ILE A 68 0.78 16.13 0.39
C ILE A 68 1.29 15.38 -0.84
N LEU A 69 0.40 15.04 -1.79
CA LEU A 69 0.79 14.36 -3.02
C LEU A 69 1.78 15.20 -3.84
N ASN A 70 1.58 16.51 -3.93
CA ASN A 70 2.52 17.43 -4.58
C ASN A 70 3.90 17.45 -3.91
N ALA A 71 3.95 17.38 -2.57
CA ALA A 71 5.21 17.31 -1.85
C ALA A 71 5.98 15.98 -2.05
N LEU A 72 5.28 14.91 -2.45
CA LEU A 72 5.85 13.59 -2.71
C LEU A 72 6.34 13.40 -4.16
N ILE A 73 6.02 14.32 -5.07
CA ILE A 73 6.45 14.27 -6.48
C ILE A 73 7.99 14.21 -6.55
N GLY A 74 8.50 13.30 -7.40
CA GLY A 74 9.93 13.14 -7.63
C GLY A 74 10.70 12.44 -6.52
N THR A 75 10.02 12.02 -5.45
CA THR A 75 10.62 11.21 -4.39
C THR A 75 10.52 9.71 -4.72
N GLU A 76 11.35 8.90 -4.07
CA GLU A 76 11.30 7.44 -4.19
C GLU A 76 10.40 6.77 -3.14
N ILE A 77 9.69 7.56 -2.32
CA ILE A 77 8.79 7.07 -1.27
C ILE A 77 7.57 6.41 -1.94
N GLU A 78 7.34 5.14 -1.63
CA GLU A 78 6.17 4.43 -2.11
C GLU A 78 4.92 4.82 -1.32
N VAL A 79 3.83 5.11 -2.04
CA VAL A 79 2.60 5.63 -1.44
C VAL A 79 1.48 4.59 -1.51
N MET A 80 0.83 4.36 -0.36
CA MET A 80 -0.49 3.77 -0.29
C MET A 80 -1.52 4.88 -0.06
N LEU A 81 -2.48 5.02 -0.96
CA LEU A 81 -3.51 6.07 -0.92
C LEU A 81 -4.86 5.47 -0.51
N ALA A 82 -5.45 5.91 0.60
CA ALA A 82 -6.71 5.36 1.06
C ALA A 82 -7.93 6.10 0.51
N ILE A 83 -8.99 5.31 0.25
CA ILE A 83 -10.36 5.77 0.03
C ILE A 83 -11.10 5.59 1.36
N PRO A 84 -11.70 6.65 1.92
CA PRO A 84 -12.40 6.56 3.20
C PRO A 84 -13.71 5.76 3.11
N ASN A 85 -14.13 5.17 4.23
CA ASN A 85 -15.29 4.25 4.26
C ASN A 85 -16.60 4.87 3.77
N TYR A 86 -16.80 6.19 3.97
CA TYR A 86 -18.04 6.86 3.54
C TYR A 86 -18.21 6.89 2.01
N MET A 87 -17.15 6.69 1.23
CA MET A 87 -17.21 6.65 -0.23
C MET A 87 -17.52 5.25 -0.79
N LEU A 88 -17.51 4.21 0.07
CA LEU A 88 -17.64 2.82 -0.40
C LEU A 88 -18.98 2.58 -1.11
N GLU A 89 -20.07 3.17 -0.63
CA GLU A 89 -21.39 3.04 -1.27
C GLU A 89 -21.40 3.61 -2.70
N ASP A 90 -20.91 4.84 -2.87
CA ASP A 90 -20.82 5.48 -4.18
C ASP A 90 -19.92 4.69 -5.14
N PHE A 91 -18.78 4.22 -4.65
CA PHE A 91 -17.83 3.44 -5.45
C PHE A 91 -18.37 2.06 -5.81
N SER A 92 -19.18 1.46 -4.94
CA SER A 92 -19.81 0.17 -5.18
C SER A 92 -20.91 0.24 -6.24
N SER A 93 -21.66 1.35 -6.26
CA SER A 93 -22.87 1.50 -7.07
C SER A 93 -22.61 2.14 -8.43
N ASN A 94 -21.58 2.98 -8.55
CA ASN A 94 -21.27 3.69 -9.79
C ASN A 94 -19.77 3.61 -10.16
N PRO A 95 -19.41 2.76 -11.13
CA PRO A 95 -18.02 2.63 -11.59
C PRO A 95 -17.41 3.94 -12.12
N ILE A 96 -18.22 4.89 -12.61
CA ILE A 96 -17.74 6.18 -13.10
C ILE A 96 -17.12 7.00 -11.97
N ILE A 97 -17.64 6.87 -10.74
CA ILE A 97 -17.07 7.57 -9.57
C ILE A 97 -15.67 7.02 -9.25
N ALA A 98 -15.48 5.70 -9.34
CA ALA A 98 -14.17 5.09 -9.17
C ALA A 98 -13.20 5.51 -10.30
N ASP A 99 -13.66 5.53 -11.56
CA ASP A 99 -12.89 5.99 -12.70
C ASP A 99 -12.41 7.44 -12.50
N SER A 100 -13.32 8.37 -12.14
CA SER A 100 -12.98 9.78 -11.87
C SER A 100 -12.04 9.96 -10.68
N TRP A 101 -12.22 9.18 -9.61
CA TRP A 101 -11.33 9.27 -8.45
C TRP A 101 -9.93 8.77 -8.78
N VAL A 102 -9.80 7.67 -9.52
CA VAL A 102 -8.50 7.16 -9.97
C VAL A 102 -7.83 8.13 -10.92
N GLU A 103 -8.57 8.74 -11.85
CA GLU A 103 -8.05 9.79 -12.71
C GLU A 103 -7.45 10.95 -11.91
N ALA A 104 -8.23 11.52 -10.99
CA ALA A 104 -7.86 12.70 -10.23
C ALA A 104 -6.74 12.45 -9.20
N ASN A 105 -6.71 11.27 -8.58
CA ASN A 105 -5.86 11.04 -7.39
C ASN A 105 -4.74 10.04 -7.61
N VAL A 106 -4.81 9.22 -8.68
CA VAL A 106 -3.79 8.21 -8.99
C VAL A 106 -3.11 8.56 -10.31
N SER A 107 -3.86 8.60 -11.41
CA SER A 107 -3.31 8.82 -12.76
C SER A 107 -2.67 10.20 -12.91
N ALA A 108 -3.27 11.24 -12.32
CA ALA A 108 -2.73 12.59 -12.32
C ALA A 108 -1.33 12.70 -11.69
N TYR A 109 -0.96 11.77 -10.80
CA TYR A 109 0.31 11.79 -10.08
C TYR A 109 1.27 10.67 -10.50
N ALA A 110 0.78 9.56 -11.07
CA ALA A 110 1.56 8.37 -11.40
C ALA A 110 2.25 8.44 -12.79
N TYR A 111 2.84 9.59 -13.14
CA TYR A 111 3.63 9.80 -14.35
C TYR A 111 5.14 9.63 -14.09
N PRO A 112 6.03 9.58 -15.11
CA PRO A 112 7.47 9.49 -14.89
C PRO A 112 7.99 10.63 -14.01
N HIS A 113 8.71 10.29 -12.92
CA HIS A 113 9.15 11.24 -11.88
C HIS A 113 8.01 11.90 -11.07
N GLY A 114 6.78 11.37 -11.17
CA GLY A 114 5.65 11.75 -10.32
C GLY A 114 5.69 11.07 -8.95
N VAL A 115 4.53 10.84 -8.35
CA VAL A 115 4.40 10.13 -7.07
C VAL A 115 4.42 8.61 -7.31
N LYS A 116 5.20 7.89 -6.50
CA LYS A 116 5.35 6.43 -6.60
C LYS A 116 4.22 5.70 -5.88
N ILE A 117 3.00 5.84 -6.39
CA ILE A 117 1.83 5.14 -5.86
C ILE A 117 1.95 3.64 -6.14
N ARG A 118 1.75 2.80 -5.12
CA ARG A 118 1.78 1.33 -5.21
C ARG A 118 0.46 0.69 -4.89
N TYR A 119 -0.28 1.26 -3.94
CA TYR A 119 -1.52 0.68 -3.47
C TYR A 119 -2.61 1.73 -3.34
N VAL A 120 -3.84 1.35 -3.68
CA VAL A 120 -5.05 2.08 -3.29
C VAL A 120 -5.75 1.25 -2.22
N ALA A 121 -5.82 1.79 -1.00
CA ALA A 121 -6.52 1.15 0.12
C ALA A 121 -8.01 1.48 0.08
N VAL A 122 -8.85 0.54 -0.35
CA VAL A 122 -10.30 0.73 -0.48
C VAL A 122 -10.94 0.54 0.90
N GLY A 123 -11.32 1.65 1.53
CA GLY A 123 -11.77 1.68 2.91
C GLY A 123 -10.62 1.70 3.91
N ASN A 124 -10.98 1.91 5.18
CA ASN A 124 -10.10 1.76 6.33
C ASN A 124 -10.82 0.89 7.36
N GLU A 125 -10.39 -0.37 7.47
CA GLU A 125 -10.94 -1.33 8.42
C GLU A 125 -12.47 -1.52 8.32
N PRO A 126 -13.04 -1.73 7.12
CA PRO A 126 -14.49 -1.71 6.91
C PRO A 126 -15.26 -2.84 7.62
N PHE A 127 -14.53 -3.82 8.17
CA PHE A 127 -15.05 -4.98 8.89
C PHE A 127 -15.11 -4.81 10.41
N LEU A 128 -14.74 -3.63 10.95
CA LEU A 128 -14.85 -3.39 12.39
C LEU A 128 -16.29 -3.62 12.87
N ARG A 129 -16.46 -4.36 13.97
CA ARG A 129 -17.76 -4.59 14.60
C ARG A 129 -18.49 -3.30 15.00
N THR A 130 -17.74 -2.24 15.30
CA THR A 130 -18.29 -0.91 15.63
C THR A 130 -19.08 -0.29 14.47
N TYR A 131 -18.83 -0.70 13.23
CA TYR A 131 -19.63 -0.29 12.08
C TYR A 131 -20.91 -1.12 11.90
N ASN A 132 -21.16 -2.13 12.72
CA ASN A 132 -22.37 -2.95 12.69
C ASN A 132 -22.76 -3.43 11.28
N GLY A 133 -21.77 -3.82 10.48
CA GLY A 133 -21.97 -4.33 9.12
C GLY A 133 -22.26 -3.27 8.04
N THR A 134 -22.23 -1.97 8.35
CA THR A 134 -22.58 -0.86 7.43
C THR A 134 -21.93 -0.98 6.05
N TYR A 135 -20.66 -1.39 6.00
CA TYR A 135 -19.87 -1.40 4.76
C TYR A 135 -19.81 -2.75 4.03
N LEU A 136 -20.38 -3.82 4.60
CA LEU A 136 -20.17 -5.19 4.10
C LEU A 136 -20.72 -5.40 2.69
N GLN A 137 -21.87 -4.82 2.36
CA GLN A 137 -22.46 -4.94 1.03
C GLN A 137 -21.71 -4.14 -0.04
N TYR A 138 -20.96 -3.11 0.36
CA TYR A 138 -20.32 -2.18 -0.57
C TYR A 138 -18.85 -2.52 -0.85
N ILE A 139 -18.16 -3.15 0.10
CA ILE A 139 -16.70 -3.25 0.07
C ILE A 139 -16.15 -4.07 -1.12
N LEU A 140 -16.75 -5.22 -1.43
CA LEU A 140 -16.28 -6.05 -2.56
C LEU A 140 -16.59 -5.40 -3.93
N PRO A 141 -17.80 -4.89 -4.21
CA PRO A 141 -18.03 -4.16 -5.45
C PRO A 141 -17.18 -2.89 -5.58
N ALA A 142 -16.98 -2.13 -4.49
CA ALA A 142 -16.09 -0.97 -4.50
C ALA A 142 -14.64 -1.36 -4.84
N LEU A 143 -14.10 -2.42 -4.22
CA LEU A 143 -12.77 -2.94 -4.53
C LEU A 143 -12.64 -3.28 -6.02
N LYS A 144 -13.65 -3.97 -6.58
CA LYS A 144 -13.67 -4.34 -8.00
C LYS A 144 -13.66 -3.12 -8.91
N ASN A 145 -14.51 -2.13 -8.64
CA ASN A 145 -14.60 -0.92 -9.45
C ASN A 145 -13.31 -0.10 -9.39
N VAL A 146 -12.66 0.00 -8.23
CA VAL A 146 -11.37 0.69 -8.10
C VAL A 146 -10.26 -0.03 -8.86
N GLN A 147 -10.15 -1.36 -8.72
CA GLN A 147 -9.12 -2.11 -9.45
C GLN A 147 -9.33 -2.01 -10.97
N GLU A 148 -10.59 -2.04 -11.43
CA GLU A 148 -10.92 -1.87 -12.85
C GLU A 148 -10.58 -0.46 -13.34
N ALA A 149 -10.88 0.57 -12.56
CA ALA A 149 -10.48 1.95 -12.86
C ALA A 149 -8.95 2.09 -12.99
N ILE A 150 -8.19 1.47 -12.09
CA ILE A 150 -6.72 1.41 -12.16
C ILE A 150 -6.24 0.68 -13.42
N ASN A 151 -6.91 -0.41 -13.80
CA ASN A 151 -6.61 -1.15 -15.03
C ASN A 151 -6.88 -0.32 -16.29
N LYS A 152 -8.04 0.33 -16.37
CA LYS A 152 -8.42 1.24 -17.47
C LYS A 152 -7.45 2.40 -17.63
N ALA A 153 -6.91 2.91 -16.53
CA ALA A 153 -5.87 3.94 -16.53
C ALA A 153 -4.49 3.44 -17.02
N GLY A 154 -4.35 2.14 -17.32
CA GLY A 154 -3.08 1.54 -17.74
C GLY A 154 -2.08 1.34 -16.59
N LEU A 155 -2.53 1.44 -15.34
CA LEU A 155 -1.70 1.38 -14.13
C LEU A 155 -1.74 0.02 -13.43
N GLY A 156 -2.58 -0.92 -13.86
CA GLY A 156 -2.82 -2.20 -13.20
C GLY A 156 -1.59 -3.09 -12.98
N ALA A 157 -0.50 -2.88 -13.72
CA ALA A 157 0.77 -3.58 -13.50
C ALA A 157 1.63 -2.99 -12.37
N LYS A 158 1.35 -1.75 -11.94
CA LYS A 158 2.15 -0.97 -10.98
C LYS A 158 1.40 -0.61 -9.71
N VAL A 159 0.09 -0.45 -9.80
CA VAL A 159 -0.80 -0.04 -8.71
C VAL A 159 -1.85 -1.12 -8.51
N LYS A 160 -2.06 -1.52 -7.25
CA LYS A 160 -3.06 -2.53 -6.88
C LYS A 160 -4.05 -1.96 -5.86
N ALA A 161 -5.33 -2.28 -6.02
CA ALA A 161 -6.33 -2.00 -5.00
C ALA A 161 -6.27 -3.09 -3.93
N THR A 162 -6.38 -2.71 -2.66
CA THR A 162 -6.40 -3.63 -1.52
C THR A 162 -7.35 -3.15 -0.44
N ILE A 163 -7.59 -3.95 0.60
CA ILE A 163 -8.44 -3.58 1.75
C ILE A 163 -7.60 -3.69 3.03
N PRO A 164 -7.47 -2.59 3.80
CA PRO A 164 -6.91 -2.65 5.15
C PRO A 164 -7.87 -3.37 6.09
N PHE A 165 -7.49 -4.56 6.55
CA PHE A 165 -8.23 -5.31 7.57
C PHE A 165 -7.71 -5.01 8.97
N ASN A 166 -8.63 -4.83 9.93
CA ASN A 166 -8.29 -4.83 11.35
C ASN A 166 -8.26 -6.27 11.89
N ALA A 167 -7.46 -6.52 12.93
CA ALA A 167 -7.40 -7.81 13.61
C ALA A 167 -8.74 -8.28 14.19
N ASP A 168 -9.70 -7.37 14.39
CA ASP A 168 -11.07 -7.70 14.80
C ASP A 168 -11.71 -8.77 13.89
N ILE A 169 -11.34 -8.85 12.59
CA ILE A 169 -11.83 -9.86 11.65
C ILE A 169 -11.39 -11.30 11.97
N TYR A 170 -10.40 -11.45 12.85
CA TYR A 170 -9.90 -12.74 13.27
C TYR A 170 -10.85 -13.42 14.25
N PHE A 171 -10.96 -14.73 14.10
CA PHE A 171 -11.65 -15.62 15.00
C PHE A 171 -10.77 -16.83 15.31
N SER A 172 -10.89 -17.35 16.51
CA SER A 172 -10.41 -18.69 16.86
C SER A 172 -11.39 -19.32 17.83
N PRO A 173 -11.62 -20.64 17.75
CA PRO A 173 -12.48 -21.34 18.69
C PRO A 173 -11.99 -21.10 20.12
N GLU A 174 -12.92 -20.84 21.06
CA GLU A 174 -12.57 -20.66 22.48
C GLU A 174 -11.87 -21.88 23.06
N SER A 175 -12.19 -23.07 22.56
CA SER A 175 -11.57 -24.32 22.95
C SER A 175 -10.12 -24.49 22.45
N ASN A 176 -9.66 -23.66 21.51
CA ASN A 176 -8.33 -23.77 20.90
C ASN A 176 -7.82 -22.43 20.34
N GLN A 177 -7.51 -21.48 21.23
CA GLN A 177 -7.05 -20.12 20.89
C GLN A 177 -5.57 -20.08 20.47
N VAL A 178 -5.26 -20.66 19.31
CA VAL A 178 -3.91 -20.67 18.73
C VAL A 178 -3.91 -20.14 17.29
N PRO A 179 -2.84 -19.49 16.81
CA PRO A 179 -2.78 -18.95 15.45
C PRO A 179 -3.12 -19.95 14.34
N SER A 180 -2.73 -21.21 14.47
CA SER A 180 -3.01 -22.28 13.49
C SER A 180 -4.48 -22.70 13.44
N ALA A 181 -5.30 -22.32 14.42
CA ALA A 181 -6.75 -22.51 14.44
C ALA A 181 -7.50 -21.24 14.02
N GLY A 182 -6.77 -20.21 13.56
CA GLY A 182 -7.32 -18.95 13.10
C GLY A 182 -8.20 -19.11 11.87
N ASP A 183 -9.35 -18.46 11.89
CA ASP A 183 -10.23 -18.27 10.75
C ASP A 183 -10.74 -16.81 10.75
N PHE A 184 -11.45 -16.41 9.70
CA PHE A 184 -12.24 -15.18 9.73
C PHE A 184 -13.48 -15.38 10.60
N ARG A 185 -13.98 -14.30 11.19
CA ARG A 185 -15.26 -14.35 11.92
C ARG A 185 -16.38 -14.94 11.06
N PRO A 186 -17.20 -15.86 11.58
CA PRO A 186 -18.19 -16.59 10.79
C PRO A 186 -19.10 -15.70 9.95
N GLU A 187 -19.52 -14.55 10.50
CA GLU A 187 -20.47 -13.64 9.84
C GLU A 187 -19.90 -12.88 8.63
N VAL A 188 -18.58 -12.82 8.47
CA VAL A 188 -17.91 -12.13 7.34
C VAL A 188 -17.02 -13.04 6.51
N ARG A 189 -16.81 -14.28 6.96
CA ARG A 189 -15.88 -15.26 6.37
C ARG A 189 -16.04 -15.42 4.87
N ASP A 190 -17.25 -15.68 4.39
CA ASP A 190 -17.48 -15.96 2.96
C ASP A 190 -17.24 -14.72 2.08
N LEU A 191 -17.58 -13.53 2.58
CA LEU A 191 -17.27 -12.28 1.91
C LEU A 191 -15.74 -12.05 1.88
N THR A 192 -15.05 -12.30 2.99
CA THR A 192 -13.59 -12.15 3.06
C THR A 192 -12.88 -13.14 2.13
N LEU A 193 -13.34 -14.39 2.03
CA LEU A 193 -12.77 -15.36 1.08
C LEU A 193 -12.95 -14.89 -0.37
N GLN A 194 -14.10 -14.33 -0.73
CA GLN A 194 -14.30 -13.74 -2.06
C GLN A 194 -13.35 -12.57 -2.32
N ILE A 195 -13.10 -11.72 -1.31
CA ILE A 195 -12.14 -10.63 -1.40
C ILE A 195 -10.72 -11.16 -1.59
N VAL A 196 -10.27 -12.11 -0.76
CA VAL A 196 -8.93 -12.69 -0.87
C VAL A 196 -8.73 -13.35 -2.24
N GLN A 197 -9.74 -14.07 -2.74
CA GLN A 197 -9.69 -14.65 -4.08
C GLN A 197 -9.56 -13.57 -5.17
N TYR A 198 -10.26 -12.45 -5.02
CA TYR A 198 -10.18 -11.34 -5.96
C TYR A 198 -8.83 -10.62 -5.92
N LEU A 199 -8.28 -10.39 -4.72
CA LEU A 199 -6.94 -9.82 -4.56
C LEU A 199 -5.89 -10.73 -5.21
N TYR A 200 -5.96 -12.04 -4.93
CA TYR A 200 -5.09 -13.03 -5.53
C TYR A 200 -5.17 -13.03 -7.06
N SER A 201 -6.36 -12.95 -7.65
CA SER A 201 -6.51 -12.91 -9.12
C SER A 201 -5.98 -11.63 -9.78
N ASN A 202 -5.69 -10.60 -9.00
CA ASN A 202 -5.16 -9.32 -9.47
C ASN A 202 -3.70 -9.09 -9.06
N ASP A 203 -3.00 -10.09 -8.53
CA ASP A 203 -1.64 -9.95 -7.99
C ASP A 203 -1.52 -8.80 -6.96
N ALA A 204 -2.56 -8.65 -6.12
CA ALA A 204 -2.70 -7.60 -5.12
C ALA A 204 -2.45 -8.10 -3.70
#